data_AF-D3LCE1-F1
#
_entry.id   AF-D3LCE1-F1
#
_cell.length_a   1.000
_cell.length_b   1.000
_cell.length_c   1.000
_cell.angle_alpha   90.00
_cell.angle_beta   90.00
_cell.angle_gamma   90.00
#
_symmetry.space_group_name_H-M   'P 1'
#
loop_
_entity.id
_entity.type
_entity.pdbx_description
1 polymer ?
#
loop_
_entity_poly.entity_id
_entity_poly.type
_entity_poly.pdbx_seq_one_letter_code
_entity_poly.pdbx_strand_id
1 'polypeptide(L)'
;AGKDGVISHQYKQTFNQNIYAAQFDSSLTGSNVVKALQRFLGIGQDGLFGQGTIKALQKHLGTTQDGTISPVSDSVRELQRRLNANKL
;
A
#
# COMPACT_ATOMS: atom_id res chain seq x y z
N ALA A 1 -9.33 -20.75 -0.71
CA ALA A 1 -9.42 -19.63 0.24
C ALA A 1 -8.21 -18.72 0.04
N GLY A 2 -8.36 -17.40 0.20
CA GLY A 2 -7.28 -16.41 0.03
C GLY A 2 -7.51 -15.35 -1.03
N LYS A 3 -8.77 -15.02 -1.34
CA LYS A 3 -9.14 -13.75 -1.97
C LYS A 3 -9.57 -12.79 -0.86
N ASP A 4 -8.68 -12.39 0.03
CA ASP A 4 -9.08 -11.37 1.00
C ASP A 4 -9.09 -9.99 0.35
N GLY A 5 -8.21 -9.68 -0.63
CA GLY A 5 -8.27 -8.39 -1.35
C GLY A 5 -8.21 -7.17 -0.41
N VAL A 6 -7.77 -7.42 0.83
CA VAL A 6 -7.82 -6.51 1.96
C VAL A 6 -6.39 -6.19 2.33
N ILE A 7 -6.16 -4.92 2.61
CA ILE A 7 -4.91 -4.42 3.16
C ILE A 7 -4.94 -4.71 4.68
N SER A 8 -4.76 -5.97 5.07
CA SER A 8 -4.81 -6.44 6.46
C SER A 8 -3.47 -6.32 7.19
N HIS A 9 -3.48 -6.43 8.51
CA HIS A 9 -2.27 -6.51 9.34
C HIS A 9 -1.32 -5.32 9.19
N GLN A 10 -1.89 -4.13 8.98
CA GLN A 10 -1.09 -2.92 8.81
C GLN A 10 -0.80 -2.26 10.15
N TYR A 11 0.40 -1.72 10.27
CA TYR A 11 0.75 -0.92 11.44
C TYR A 11 0.42 0.55 11.20
N LYS A 12 -0.36 1.14 12.11
CA LYS A 12 -0.79 2.54 11.98
C LYS A 12 0.35 3.49 12.32
N GLN A 13 0.72 4.31 11.35
CA GLN A 13 1.79 5.30 11.42
C GLN A 13 1.32 6.62 10.82
N THR A 14 2.02 7.71 11.13
CA THR A 14 1.67 9.06 10.67
C THR A 14 1.56 9.18 9.14
N PHE A 15 2.33 8.37 8.40
CA PHE A 15 2.37 8.39 6.94
C PHE A 15 1.37 7.45 6.25
N ASN A 16 0.78 6.48 6.95
CA ASN A 16 -0.15 5.50 6.35
C ASN A 16 -1.55 5.49 7.00
N GLN A 17 -1.77 6.31 8.04
CA GLN A 17 -3.04 6.43 8.75
C GLN A 17 -4.24 6.82 7.88
N ASN A 18 -4.01 7.40 6.71
CA ASN A 18 -5.07 7.80 5.77
C ASN A 18 -5.39 6.72 4.72
N ILE A 19 -4.84 5.51 4.86
CA ILE A 19 -5.25 4.37 4.03
C ILE A 19 -6.53 3.79 4.63
N TYR A 20 -7.68 4.37 4.26
CA TYR A 20 -8.98 3.98 4.84
C TYR A 20 -9.38 2.52 4.56
N ALA A 21 -8.85 1.92 3.49
CA ALA A 21 -9.07 0.51 3.16
C ALA A 21 -8.16 -0.46 3.96
N ALA A 22 -7.21 0.05 4.74
CA ALA A 22 -6.33 -0.77 5.56
C ALA A 22 -6.98 -1.14 6.88
N GLN A 23 -6.88 -2.42 7.24
CA GLN A 23 -7.15 -2.89 8.60
C GLN A 23 -5.86 -2.77 9.40
N PHE A 24 -5.91 -1.91 10.40
CA PHE A 24 -4.78 -1.68 11.28
C PHE A 24 -4.82 -2.64 12.47
N ASP A 25 -3.71 -3.32 12.73
CA ASP A 25 -3.52 -4.11 13.93
C ASP A 25 -2.05 -4.09 14.39
N SER A 26 -1.75 -4.79 15.48
CA SER A 26 -0.43 -4.88 16.08
C SER A 26 0.32 -6.18 15.71
N SER A 27 -0.23 -7.01 14.82
CA SER A 27 0.32 -8.33 14.50
C SER A 27 1.58 -8.27 13.62
N LEU A 28 1.76 -7.20 12.85
CA LEU A 28 2.86 -7.01 11.90
C LEU A 28 3.03 -8.16 10.88
N THR A 29 1.98 -8.97 10.68
CA THR A 29 2.01 -10.13 9.77
C THR A 29 2.12 -9.69 8.30
N GLY A 30 1.62 -8.49 8.00
CA GLY A 30 1.56 -7.93 6.67
C GLY A 30 0.50 -8.59 5.78
N SER A 31 0.05 -7.87 4.75
CA SER A 31 -0.98 -8.34 3.81
C SER A 31 -0.35 -8.94 2.55
N ASN A 32 -0.99 -9.98 2.01
CA ASN A 32 -0.64 -10.55 0.70
C ASN A 32 -0.79 -9.53 -0.43
N VAL A 33 -1.74 -8.60 -0.32
CA VAL A 33 -1.93 -7.50 -1.29
C VAL A 33 -0.71 -6.58 -1.28
N VAL A 34 -0.20 -6.24 -0.10
CA VAL A 34 0.96 -5.36 0.02
C VAL A 34 2.23 -6.07 -0.45
N LYS A 35 2.39 -7.38 -0.17
CA LYS A 35 3.50 -8.18 -0.70
C LYS A 35 3.48 -8.21 -2.24
N ALA A 36 2.31 -8.37 -2.85
CA ALA A 36 2.16 -8.32 -4.30
C ALA A 36 2.56 -6.95 -4.87
N LEU A 37 2.12 -5.85 -4.22
CA LEU A 37 2.54 -4.50 -4.59
C LEU A 37 4.06 -4.33 -4.47
N GLN A 38 4.65 -4.73 -3.35
CA GLN A 38 6.09 -4.62 -3.12
C GLN A 38 6.89 -5.41 -4.15
N ARG A 39 6.42 -6.61 -4.51
CA ARG A 39 7.00 -7.42 -5.59
C ARG A 39 6.94 -6.69 -6.92
N PHE A 40 5.81 -6.09 -7.25
CA PHE A 40 5.63 -5.31 -8.47
C PHE A 40 6.54 -4.07 -8.50
N LEU A 41 6.75 -3.43 -7.35
CA LEU A 41 7.66 -2.29 -7.19
C LEU A 41 9.14 -2.70 -7.13
N GLY A 42 9.46 -3.99 -7.09
CA GLY A 42 10.83 -4.49 -6.99
C GLY A 42 11.52 -4.21 -5.66
N ILE A 43 10.74 -4.06 -4.57
CA ILE A 43 11.26 -3.83 -3.21
C ILE A 43 11.06 -5.05 -2.31
N GLY A 44 11.64 -5.01 -1.10
CA GLY A 44 11.44 -6.06 -0.09
C GLY A 44 9.96 -6.27 0.25
N GLN A 45 9.54 -7.53 0.36
CA GLN A 45 8.13 -7.94 0.49
C GLN A 45 7.74 -8.22 1.95
N ASP A 46 7.85 -7.23 2.82
CA ASP A 46 7.47 -7.35 4.23
C ASP A 46 5.94 -7.38 4.46
N GLY A 47 5.14 -7.04 3.45
CA GLY A 47 3.68 -6.97 3.53
C GLY A 47 3.13 -5.76 4.29
N LEU A 48 3.98 -4.81 4.64
CA LEU A 48 3.63 -3.59 5.36
C LEU A 48 3.66 -2.37 4.42
N PHE A 49 2.60 -1.58 4.48
CA PHE A 49 2.45 -0.35 3.73
C PHE A 49 3.12 0.79 4.50
N GLY A 50 4.44 0.65 4.67
CA GLY A 50 5.32 1.59 5.35
C GLY A 50 5.80 2.73 4.45
N GLN A 51 6.57 3.66 5.02
CA GLN A 51 7.14 4.80 4.28
C GLN A 51 7.96 4.37 3.05
N GLY A 52 8.71 3.27 3.14
CA GLY A 52 9.46 2.72 2.01
C GLY A 52 8.55 2.29 0.86
N THR A 53 7.48 1.56 1.17
CA THR A 53 6.44 1.17 0.21
C THR A 53 5.77 2.38 -0.42
N ILE A 54 5.44 3.41 0.38
CA ILE A 54 4.83 4.65 -0.12
C ILE A 54 5.74 5.37 -1.11
N LYS A 55 7.03 5.56 -0.77
CA LYS A 55 7.98 6.24 -1.66
C LYS A 55 8.19 5.46 -2.96
N ALA A 56 8.29 4.14 -2.88
CA ALA A 56 8.42 3.28 -4.06
C ALA A 56 7.17 3.38 -4.96
N LEU A 57 5.97 3.39 -4.37
CA LEU A 57 4.73 3.60 -5.11
C LEU A 57 4.68 4.97 -5.77
N GLN A 58 5.00 6.04 -5.03
CA GLN A 58 5.03 7.41 -5.57
C GLN A 58 6.02 7.53 -6.72
N LYS A 59 7.22 6.95 -6.58
CA LYS A 59 8.21 6.87 -7.65
C LYS A 59 7.65 6.15 -8.89
N HIS A 60 7.01 5.01 -8.69
CA HIS A 60 6.43 4.23 -9.79
C HIS A 60 5.27 4.98 -10.48
N LEU A 61 4.48 5.75 -9.72
CA LEU A 61 3.37 6.55 -10.24
C LEU A 61 3.82 7.91 -10.80
N GLY A 62 5.10 8.27 -10.68
CA GLY A 62 5.61 9.58 -11.09
C GLY A 62 5.07 10.75 -10.25
N THR A 63 4.59 10.48 -9.04
CA THR A 63 4.10 11.51 -8.12
C THR A 63 5.21 11.96 -7.16
N THR A 64 4.97 13.08 -6.46
CA THR A 64 5.89 13.57 -5.42
C THR A 64 6.16 12.48 -4.39
N GLN A 65 7.44 12.16 -4.18
CA GLN A 65 7.89 11.12 -3.25
C GLN A 65 7.96 11.63 -1.80
N ASP A 66 6.86 12.19 -1.29
CA ASP A 66 6.79 12.71 0.09
C ASP A 66 6.75 11.61 1.16
N GLY A 67 6.61 10.34 0.75
CA GLY A 67 6.57 9.17 1.63
C GLY A 67 5.33 9.11 2.52
N THR A 68 4.28 9.86 2.19
CA THR A 68 3.06 9.99 2.99
C THR A 68 1.82 9.76 2.13
N ILE A 69 0.87 9.00 2.66
CA ILE A 69 -0.49 8.96 2.14
C ILE A 69 -1.28 10.08 2.80
N SER A 70 -1.53 11.16 2.05
CA SER A 70 -2.41 12.25 2.44
C SER A 70 -3.89 11.82 2.41
N PRO A 71 -4.81 12.53 3.12
CA PRO A 71 -6.25 12.21 3.14
C PRO A 71 -6.88 12.11 1.74
N VAL A 72 -6.38 12.92 0.81
CA VAL A 72 -6.66 12.83 -0.63
C VAL A 72 -5.35 12.48 -1.33
N SER A 73 -5.01 11.20 -1.40
CA SER A 73 -3.81 10.73 -2.09
C SER A 73 -4.17 10.18 -3.47
N ASP A 74 -3.77 10.91 -4.51
CA ASP A 74 -3.92 10.44 -5.91
C ASP A 74 -3.22 9.10 -6.13
N SER A 75 -2.14 8.84 -5.39
CA SER A 75 -1.38 7.58 -5.43
C SER A 75 -2.23 6.38 -4.98
N VAL A 76 -3.01 6.53 -3.91
CA VAL A 76 -3.89 5.46 -3.40
C VAL A 76 -5.09 5.26 -4.32
N ARG A 77 -5.66 6.36 -4.82
CA ARG A 77 -6.81 6.29 -5.73
C ARG A 77 -6.46 5.61 -7.04
N GLU A 78 -5.29 5.92 -7.61
CA GLU A 78 -4.82 5.32 -8.86
C GLU A 78 -4.38 3.85 -8.67
N LEU A 79 -3.71 3.52 -7.55
CA LEU A 79 -3.37 2.15 -7.21
C LEU A 79 -4.63 1.28 -7.06
N GLN A 80 -5.61 1.75 -6.28
CA GLN A 80 -6.88 1.04 -6.09
C GLN A 80 -7.62 0.85 -7.42
N ARG A 81 -7.62 1.86 -8.30
CA ARG A 81 -8.25 1.78 -9.62
C ARG A 81 -7.57 0.74 -10.53
N ARG A 82 -6.24 0.69 -10.56
CA ARG A 82 -5.49 -0.27 -11.39
C ARG A 82 -5.63 -1.71 -10.89
N LEU A 83 -5.61 -1.90 -9.57
CA LEU A 83 -5.85 -3.21 -8.93
C LEU A 83 -7.29 -3.70 -9.18
N ASN A 84 -8.29 -2.83 -8.98
CA ASN A 84 -9.70 -3.19 -9.22
C ASN A 84 -10.01 -3.49 -10.69
N ALA A 85 -9.20 -2.97 -11.63
CA ALA A 85 -9.42 -3.16 -13.05
C ALA A 85 -8.67 -4.36 -13.65
N ASN A 86 -7.87 -5.13 -12.87
CA ASN A 86 -6.92 -6.13 -13.40
C ASN A 86 -6.01 -5.53 -14.51
N LYS A 87 -5.69 -4.23 -14.41
CA LYS A 87 -4.88 -3.50 -15.39
C LYS A 87 -3.46 -3.25 -14.87
N LEU A 88 -2.96 -4.18 -14.06
CA LEU A 88 -1.61 -4.20 -13.52
C LEU A 88 -0.83 -5.34 -14.18
#